data_AF-A0A4Y9LKT6-F1
#
_entry.id   AF-A0A4Y9LKT6-F1
#
_cell.length_a   1.000
_cell.length_b   1.000
_cell.length_c   1.000
_cell.angle_alpha   90.00
_cell.angle_beta   90.00
_cell.angle_gamma   90.00
#
_symmetry.space_group_name_H-M   'P 1'
#
loop_
_entity.id
_entity.type
_entity.pdbx_description
1 polymer ?
#
loop_
_entity_poly.entity_id
_entity_poly.type
_entity_poly.pdbx_seq_one_letter_code
_entity_poly.pdbx_strand_id
1 'polypeptide(L)'
;MSAENYADDLRATVRFALETTRAIAVCPFHSQVTIRIGDDAAESHAFERAKRVVKSDGTNWDPRALMGEIGRQLGEAADGECPLCAS
;
A
#
# COMPACT_ATOMS: atom_id res chain seq x y z
N MET A 1 15.20 -4.12 -16.15
CA MET A 1 13.80 -3.82 -15.78
C MET A 1 13.27 -2.78 -16.74
N SER A 2 12.08 -3.00 -17.31
CA SER A 2 11.33 -1.94 -18.00
C SER A 2 10.75 -0.96 -16.96
N ALA A 3 10.34 0.22 -17.41
CA ALA A 3 9.67 1.19 -16.54
C ALA A 3 8.33 0.66 -15.97
N GLU A 4 7.65 -0.20 -16.73
CA GLU A 4 6.39 -0.85 -16.32
C GLU A 4 6.63 -1.86 -15.18
N ASN A 5 7.61 -2.76 -15.33
CA ASN A 5 7.96 -3.72 -14.27
C ASN A 5 8.42 -3.00 -12.99
N TYR A 6 9.15 -1.89 -13.16
CA TYR A 6 9.53 -1.03 -12.04
C TYR A 6 8.28 -0.50 -11.32
N ALA A 7 7.35 0.13 -12.04
CA ALA A 7 6.12 0.64 -11.43
C ALA A 7 5.28 -0.46 -10.74
N ASP A 8 5.20 -1.65 -11.32
CA ASP A 8 4.50 -2.80 -10.74
C ASP A 8 5.16 -3.29 -9.44
N ASP A 9 6.49 -3.36 -9.40
CA ASP A 9 7.24 -3.75 -8.20
C ASP A 9 7.07 -2.73 -7.06
N LEU A 10 7.05 -1.42 -7.39
CA LEU A 10 6.76 -0.36 -6.42
C LEU A 10 5.36 -0.51 -5.83
N ARG A 11 4.37 -0.70 -6.70
CA ARG A 11 2.97 -0.86 -6.31
C ARG A 11 2.80 -2.08 -5.41
N ALA A 12 3.39 -3.21 -5.78
CA ALA A 12 3.34 -4.45 -5.01
C ALA A 12 4.02 -4.29 -3.63
N THR A 13 5.19 -3.65 -3.60
CA THR A 13 5.93 -3.39 -2.35
C THR A 13 5.14 -2.51 -1.39
N VAL A 14 4.56 -1.42 -1.88
CA VAL A 14 3.74 -0.52 -1.07
C VAL A 14 2.47 -1.21 -0.58
N ARG A 15 1.79 -1.95 -1.45
CA ARG A 15 0.59 -2.71 -1.08
C ARG A 15 0.90 -3.70 0.04
N PHE A 16 1.97 -4.48 -0.12
CA PHE A 16 2.43 -5.42 0.89
C PHE A 16 2.70 -4.73 2.23
N ALA A 17 3.38 -3.58 2.21
CA ALA A 17 3.68 -2.83 3.43
C ALA A 17 2.41 -2.34 4.12
N LEU A 18 1.44 -1.78 3.38
CA LEU A 18 0.16 -1.29 3.92
C LEU A 18 -0.69 -2.42 4.51
N GLU A 19 -0.77 -3.58 3.84
CA GLU A 19 -1.54 -4.73 4.33
C GLU A 19 -0.92 -5.31 5.61
N THR A 20 0.40 -5.46 5.63
CA THR A 20 1.09 -6.10 6.76
C THR A 20 1.19 -5.20 8.01
N THR A 21 1.04 -3.88 7.86
CA THR A 21 0.90 -2.96 9.01
C THR A 21 -0.54 -2.66 9.37
N ARG A 22 -1.51 -3.27 8.68
CA ARG A 22 -2.95 -2.99 8.84
C ARG A 22 -3.30 -1.52 8.63
N ALA A 23 -2.58 -0.82 7.75
CA ALA A 23 -3.03 0.47 7.23
C ALA A 23 -4.23 0.27 6.31
N ILE A 24 -4.20 -0.82 5.52
CA ILE A 24 -5.30 -1.26 4.67
C ILE A 24 -5.65 -2.73 4.92
N ALA A 25 -6.83 -3.12 4.47
CA ALA A 25 -7.24 -4.51 4.30
C ALA A 25 -8.01 -4.67 2.99
N VAL A 26 -7.97 -5.87 2.41
CA VAL A 26 -8.82 -6.22 1.26
C VAL A 26 -10.16 -6.72 1.79
N CYS A 27 -11.26 -6.30 1.17
CA CYS A 27 -12.57 -6.83 1.52
C CYS A 27 -12.61 -8.35 1.29
N PRO A 28 -13.07 -9.15 2.28
CA PRO A 28 -13.09 -10.61 2.15
C PRO A 28 -14.08 -11.12 1.08
N PHE A 29 -15.06 -10.30 0.68
CA PHE A 29 -16.07 -10.65 -0.33
C PHE A 29 -15.82 -9.97 -1.69
N HIS A 30 -15.01 -8.91 -1.71
CA HIS A 30 -14.75 -8.10 -2.91
C HIS A 30 -13.24 -7.86 -3.02
N SER A 31 -12.52 -8.80 -3.63
CA SER A 31 -11.04 -8.78 -3.69
C SER A 31 -10.45 -7.57 -4.41
N GLN A 32 -11.26 -6.87 -5.20
CA GLN A 32 -10.91 -5.62 -5.88
C GLN A 32 -11.03 -4.39 -4.98
N VAL A 33 -11.66 -4.50 -3.81
CA VAL A 33 -11.87 -3.39 -2.88
C VAL A 33 -10.83 -3.45 -1.76
N THR A 34 -9.99 -2.42 -1.72
CA THR A 34 -9.13 -2.11 -0.60
C THR A 34 -9.84 -1.15 0.33
N ILE A 35 -9.70 -1.36 1.65
CA ILE A 35 -10.31 -0.57 2.71
C ILE A 35 -9.20 -0.01 3.58
N ARG A 36 -9.20 1.30 3.82
CA ARG A 36 -8.34 1.96 4.80
C ARG A 36 -8.92 1.72 6.19
N ILE A 37 -8.15 1.01 7.03
CA ILE A 37 -8.58 0.60 8.37
C ILE A 37 -7.61 1.05 9.48
N GLY A 38 -6.42 1.49 9.12
CA GLY A 38 -5.41 1.96 10.06
C GLY A 38 -5.48 3.48 10.28
N ASP A 39 -4.82 3.91 11.35
CA ASP A 39 -4.59 5.32 11.65
C ASP A 39 -3.27 5.82 11.06
N ASP A 40 -2.95 7.09 11.30
CA ASP A 40 -1.70 7.72 10.86
C ASP A 40 -0.44 6.96 11.32
N ALA A 41 -0.52 6.24 12.45
CA ALA A 41 0.59 5.44 12.96
C ALA A 41 0.78 4.16 12.13
N ALA A 42 -0.30 3.47 11.74
CA ALA A 42 -0.25 2.33 10.84
C ALA A 42 0.34 2.70 9.46
N GLU A 43 0.02 3.89 8.96
CA GLU A 43 0.54 4.42 7.70
C GLU A 43 2.02 4.81 7.79
N SER A 44 2.41 5.46 8.88
CA SER A 44 3.82 5.75 9.15
C SER A 44 4.64 4.46 9.26
N HIS A 45 4.09 3.43 9.91
CA HIS A 45 4.70 2.11 9.96
C HIS A 45 4.78 1.45 8.58
N ALA A 46 3.78 1.63 7.72
CA ALA A 46 3.80 1.11 6.35
C ALA A 46 4.95 1.73 5.56
N PHE A 47 5.17 3.04 5.67
CA PHE A 47 6.29 3.73 5.02
C PHE A 47 7.65 3.18 5.47
N GLU A 48 7.87 3.06 6.78
CA GLU A 48 9.12 2.49 7.31
C GLU A 48 9.29 1.00 6.99
N ARG A 49 8.19 0.27 6.79
CA ARG A 49 8.24 -1.12 6.33
C ARG A 49 8.61 -1.21 4.86
N ALA A 50 8.01 -0.38 4.00
CA ALA A 50 8.34 -0.32 2.58
C ALA A 50 9.82 0.02 2.37
N LYS A 51 10.36 1.02 3.08
CA LYS A 51 11.81 1.35 3.06
C LYS A 51 12.70 0.15 3.42
N ARG A 52 12.27 -0.70 4.37
CA ARG A 52 13.02 -1.89 4.79
C ARG A 52 13.01 -3.00 3.74
N VAL A 53 11.88 -3.24 3.09
CA VAL A 53 11.75 -4.22 1.99
C VAL A 53 12.63 -3.80 0.80
N VAL A 54 12.55 -2.53 0.42
CA VAL A 54 13.40 -1.96 -0.63
C VAL A 54 14.89 -2.17 -0.34
N LYS A 55 15.30 -1.89 0.90
CA LYS A 55 16.70 -2.07 1.33
C LYS A 55 17.15 -3.54 1.33
N SER A 56 16.28 -4.49 1.68
CA SER A 56 16.64 -5.92 1.66
C SER A 56 16.80 -6.46 0.25
N ASP A 57 16.00 -5.96 -0.69
CA ASP A 57 15.92 -6.51 -2.05
C ASP A 57 16.94 -5.84 -3.01
N GLY A 58 17.83 -4.99 -2.46
CA GLY A 58 18.89 -4.31 -3.20
C GLY A 58 18.39 -3.24 -4.17
N THR A 59 17.09 -2.95 -4.16
CA THR A 59 16.50 -1.88 -4.95
C THR A 59 16.71 -0.54 -4.24
N ASN A 60 16.84 0.55 -4.99
CA ASN A 60 17.01 1.90 -4.44
C ASN A 60 15.86 2.80 -4.89
N TRP A 61 14.67 2.55 -4.33
CA TRP A 61 13.53 3.43 -4.54
C TRP A 61 13.74 4.78 -3.85
N ASP A 62 13.44 5.87 -4.56
CA ASP A 62 13.37 7.20 -3.95
C ASP A 62 12.29 7.19 -2.84
N PRO A 63 12.60 7.60 -1.59
CA PRO A 63 11.61 7.77 -0.54
C PRO A 63 10.38 8.59 -0.96
N ARG A 64 10.53 9.54 -1.89
CA ARG A 64 9.41 10.31 -2.44
C ARG A 64 8.49 9.47 -3.32
N ALA A 65 9.05 8.52 -4.08
CA ALA A 65 8.25 7.59 -4.87
C ALA A 65 7.44 6.65 -3.97
N LEU A 66 8.05 6.16 -2.88
CA LEU A 66 7.34 5.37 -1.86
C LEU A 66 6.20 6.17 -1.22
N MET A 67 6.47 7.41 -0.82
CA MET A 67 5.47 8.28 -0.20
C MET A 67 4.32 8.62 -1.16
N GLY A 68 4.64 8.91 -2.42
CA GLY A 68 3.64 9.19 -3.46
C GLY A 68 2.74 7.98 -3.71
N GLU A 69 3.31 6.78 -3.81
CA GLU A 69 2.55 5.56 -4.05
C GLU A 69 1.71 5.15 -2.83
N ILE A 70 2.22 5.35 -1.60
CA ILE A 70 1.42 5.17 -0.37
C ILE A 70 0.20 6.10 -0.40
N GLY A 71 0.41 7.38 -0.68
CA GLY A 71 -0.68 8.35 -0.77
C GLY A 71 -1.70 7.99 -1.84
N ARG A 72 -1.25 7.51 -3.01
CA ARG A 72 -2.12 7.04 -4.10
C ARG A 72 -2.99 5.86 -3.66
N GLN A 73 -2.39 4.82 -3.08
CA GLN A 73 -3.14 3.63 -2.66
C GLN A 73 -4.10 3.90 -1.49
N LEU A 74 -3.70 4.74 -0.53
CA LEU A 74 -4.58 5.16 0.56
C LEU A 74 -5.73 6.02 0.05
N GLY A 75 -5.48 6.91 -0.92
CA GLY A 75 -6.52 7.74 -1.53
C GLY A 75 -7.50 6.98 -2.43
N GLU A 76 -7.11 5.82 -2.96
CA GLU A 76 -7.98 4.92 -3.73
C GLU A 76 -8.77 3.93 -2.85
N ALA A 77 -8.36 3.76 -1.59
CA ALA A 77 -9.03 2.83 -0.68
C ALA A 77 -10.37 3.40 -0.19
N ALA A 78 -11.34 2.52 0.06
CA ALA A 78 -12.57 2.89 0.73
C ALA A 78 -12.30 3.19 2.21
N ASP A 79 -13.00 4.17 2.78
CA ASP A 79 -12.82 4.53 4.19
C ASP A 79 -13.67 3.64 5.10
N GLY A 80 -13.02 2.88 5.99
CA GLY A 80 -13.65 2.12 7.07
C GLY A 80 -14.37 0.84 6.65
N GLU A 81 -15.16 0.87 5.56
CA GLU A 81 -15.94 -0.28 5.10
C GLU A 81 -15.94 -0.46 3.58
N CYS A 82 -16.35 -1.66 3.14
CA CYS A 82 -16.49 -1.95 1.72
C CYS A 82 -17.82 -1.38 1.19
N PRO A 83 -17.82 -0.48 0.20
CA PRO A 83 -19.05 0.10 -0.35
C PRO A 83 -19.96 -0.93 -1.04
N LEU A 84 -19.40 -2.05 -1.52
CA LEU A 84 -20.16 -3.13 -2.16
C LEU A 84 -20.79 -4.10 -1.15
N CYS A 85 -20.36 -4.09 0.12
CA CYS A 85 -21.03 -4.86 1.17
C CYS A 85 -22.23 -4.11 1.76
N ALA A 86 -22.22 -2.77 1.66
CA ALA A 86 -23.29 -1.92 2.17
C ALA A 86 -24.45 -1.76 1.17
N SER A 87 -24.28 -2.23 -0.07
CA SER A 87 -25.27 -2.18 -1.15
C SER A 87 -26.19 -3.39 -1.19
#